data_AF-A0A1I3MIQ3-F1
#
_entry.id   AF-A0A1I3MIQ3-F1
#
_cell.length_a   1.000
_cell.length_b   1.000
_cell.length_c   1.000
_cell.angle_alpha   90.00
_cell.angle_beta   90.00
_cell.angle_gamma   90.00
#
_symmetry.space_group_name_H-M   'P 1'
#
loop_
_entity.id
_entity.type
_entity.pdbx_description
1 polymer ?
#
loop_
_entity_poly.entity_id
_entity_poly.type
_entity_poly.pdbx_seq_one_letter_code
_entity_poly.pdbx_strand_id
1 'polypeptide(L)'
;MASQWTSLEEQFLIYWMNQGRMYQWDSMLLLDWIGKQLQRSRTDCMKHWERLCASFNQEERTVLISQAKPNDSTLRHRMQRLEEQLEKIMKENEKLKRDMRFFESVLLEEYQLLLHLVNKDQGKLRIHRAD
;
A
#
# COMPACT_ATOMS: atom_id res chain seq x y z
N MET A 1 20.49 -2.89 39.16
CA MET A 1 19.51 -3.96 39.38
C MET A 1 18.94 -4.34 38.02
N ALA A 2 19.30 -5.50 37.49
CA ALA A 2 18.86 -5.91 36.15
C ALA A 2 17.38 -6.32 36.23
N SER A 3 16.49 -5.48 35.70
CA SER A 3 15.06 -5.79 35.61
C SER A 3 14.89 -7.04 34.74
N GLN A 4 14.20 -8.06 35.28
CA GLN A 4 13.85 -9.25 34.52
C GLN A 4 13.05 -8.86 33.28
N TRP A 5 13.27 -9.53 32.16
CA TRP A 5 12.49 -9.32 30.94
C TRP A 5 11.10 -9.88 31.16
N THR A 6 10.08 -9.08 30.86
CA THR A 6 8.69 -9.54 30.84
C THR A 6 8.37 -10.14 29.47
N SER A 7 7.42 -11.06 29.42
CA SER A 7 7.00 -11.71 28.17
C SER A 7 6.55 -10.68 27.10
N LEU A 8 5.97 -9.56 27.52
CA LEU A 8 5.55 -8.49 26.61
C LEU A 8 6.73 -7.73 26.01
N GLU A 9 7.76 -7.42 26.81
CA GLU A 9 9.00 -6.79 26.33
C GLU A 9 9.77 -7.71 25.36
N GLU A 10 9.75 -9.02 25.62
CA GLU A 10 10.37 -10.03 24.74
C GLU A 10 9.64 -10.14 23.40
N GLN A 11 8.31 -10.23 23.41
CA GLN A 11 7.50 -10.25 22.18
C GLN A 11 7.71 -8.97 21.36
N PHE A 12 7.79 -7.81 22.03
CA PHE A 12 8.06 -6.54 21.39
C PHE A 12 9.44 -6.53 20.71
N LEU A 13 10.48 -6.97 21.43
CA LEU A 13 11.84 -7.08 20.88
C LEU A 13 11.89 -8.04 19.68
N ILE A 14 11.27 -9.22 19.79
CA ILE A 14 11.24 -10.23 18.72
C ILE A 14 10.53 -9.69 17.47
N TYR A 15 9.37 -9.07 17.65
CA TYR A 15 8.59 -8.50 16.55
C TYR A 15 9.41 -7.48 15.77
N TRP A 16 9.96 -6.48 16.45
CA TRP A 16 10.67 -5.40 15.77
C TRP A 16 12.00 -5.82 15.18
N MET A 17 12.74 -6.73 15.83
CA MET A 17 13.97 -7.28 15.27
C MET A 17 13.73 -8.10 14.00
N ASN A 18 12.62 -8.85 13.93
CA ASN A 18 12.24 -9.59 12.73
C ASN A 18 11.79 -8.65 11.60
N GLN A 19 10.99 -7.62 11.90
CA GLN A 19 10.61 -6.59 10.91
C GLN A 19 11.84 -5.85 10.38
N GLY A 20 12.79 -5.48 11.26
CA GLY A 20 14.04 -4.83 10.87
C GLY A 20 14.88 -5.66 9.92
N ARG A 21 14.91 -6.99 10.10
CA ARG A 21 15.56 -7.91 9.15
C ARG A 21 14.85 -7.98 7.81
N MET A 22 13.51 -8.02 7.79
CA MET A 22 12.75 -8.08 6.53
C MET A 22 12.90 -6.80 5.69
N TYR A 23 12.96 -5.64 6.33
CA TYR A 23 13.05 -4.34 5.66
C TYR A 23 14.47 -3.75 5.61
N GLN A 24 15.50 -4.54 5.99
CA GLN A 24 16.91 -4.14 6.00
C GLN A 24 17.18 -2.83 6.77
N TRP A 25 16.51 -2.65 7.90
CA TRP A 25 16.71 -1.46 8.72
C TRP A 25 18.08 -1.49 9.38
N ASP A 26 18.66 -0.30 9.59
CA ASP A 26 19.88 -0.17 10.36
C ASP A 26 19.62 -0.68 11.79
N SER A 27 20.29 -1.79 12.11
CA SER A 27 20.16 -2.47 13.40
C SER A 27 20.57 -1.58 14.55
N MET A 28 21.46 -0.61 14.35
CA MET A 28 21.86 0.33 15.40
C MET A 28 20.72 1.30 15.74
N LEU A 29 20.12 1.94 14.73
CA LEU A 29 19.01 2.87 14.91
C LEU A 29 17.76 2.18 15.46
N LEU A 30 17.50 0.96 15.00
CA LEU A 30 16.38 0.15 15.46
C LEU A 30 16.54 -0.23 16.94
N LEU A 31 17.71 -0.72 17.35
CA LEU A 31 17.94 -1.10 18.74
C LEU A 31 17.98 0.12 19.67
N ASP A 32 18.47 1.27 19.20
CA ASP A 32 18.39 2.52 19.96
C ASP A 32 16.93 2.98 20.15
N TRP A 33 16.09 2.81 19.13
CA TRP A 33 14.66 3.10 19.23
C TRP A 33 13.95 2.11 20.16
N ILE A 34 14.18 0.81 20.01
CA ILE A 34 13.60 -0.23 20.89
C ILE A 34 14.04 0.00 22.35
N GLY A 35 15.33 0.31 22.57
CA GLY A 35 15.86 0.62 23.90
C GLY A 35 15.14 1.79 24.56
N LYS A 36 14.86 2.86 23.80
CA LYS A 36 14.05 4.00 24.29
C LYS A 36 12.62 3.58 24.66
N GLN A 37 11.98 2.72 23.87
CA GLN A 37 10.61 2.25 24.15
C GLN A 37 10.54 1.34 25.39
N LEU A 38 11.53 0.46 25.56
CA LEU A 38 11.59 -0.49 26.67
C LEU A 38 12.27 0.07 27.93
N GLN A 39 12.70 1.34 27.90
CA GLN A 39 13.53 1.95 28.95
C GLN A 39 14.78 1.12 29.31
N ARG A 40 15.36 0.44 28.29
CA ARG A 40 16.53 -0.44 28.42
C ARG A 40 17.67 0.09 27.56
N SER A 41 18.91 -0.20 27.96
CA SER A 41 20.06 0.18 27.15
C SER A 41 20.08 -0.63 25.85
N ARG A 42 20.60 -0.02 24.77
CA ARG A 42 20.81 -0.72 23.48
C ARG A 42 21.58 -2.03 23.67
N THR A 43 22.62 -1.99 24.51
CA THR A 43 23.47 -3.15 24.81
C THR A 43 22.71 -4.26 25.53
N ASP A 44 21.72 -3.94 26.35
CA ASP A 44 20.90 -4.95 27.02
C ASP A 44 19.90 -5.59 26.06
N CYS A 45 19.30 -4.81 25.15
CA CYS A 45 18.43 -5.33 24.09
C CYS A 45 19.20 -6.27 23.15
N MET A 46 20.42 -5.89 22.75
CA MET A 46 21.28 -6.72 21.89
C MET A 46 21.68 -8.02 22.58
N LYS A 47 22.14 -7.98 23.83
CA LYS A 47 22.49 -9.17 24.62
C LYS A 47 21.30 -10.10 24.81
N HIS A 48 20.10 -9.55 25.03
CA HIS A 48 18.89 -10.35 25.18
C HIS A 48 18.46 -10.98 23.86
N TRP A 49 18.55 -10.23 22.76
CA TRP A 49 18.30 -10.76 21.42
C TRP A 49 19.26 -11.90 21.04
N GLU A 50 20.55 -11.77 21.37
CA GLU A 50 21.54 -12.84 21.17
C GLU A 50 21.20 -14.10 21.99
N ARG A 51 20.76 -13.94 23.24
CA ARG A 51 20.29 -15.06 24.07
C ARG A 51 19.05 -15.71 23.52
N LEU A 52 18.07 -14.92 23.07
CA LEU A 52 16.86 -15.42 22.42
C LEU A 52 17.22 -16.18 21.15
N CYS A 53 18.08 -15.62 20.29
CA CYS A 53 18.57 -16.33 19.10
C CYS A 53 19.30 -17.64 19.46
N ALA A 54 20.07 -17.66 20.56
CA ALA A 54 20.74 -18.86 21.05
C ALA A 54 19.77 -19.92 21.59
N SER A 55 18.70 -19.52 22.29
CA SER A 55 17.66 -20.44 22.78
C SER A 55 16.77 -20.95 21.66
N PHE A 56 16.42 -20.09 20.70
CA PHE A 56 15.68 -20.46 19.49
C PHE A 56 16.45 -21.53 18.69
N ASN A 57 17.77 -21.42 18.55
CA ASN A 57 18.57 -22.43 17.83
C ASN A 57 18.51 -23.85 18.44
N GLN A 58 18.08 -24.03 19.70
CA GLN A 58 18.00 -25.34 20.36
C GLN A 58 16.61 -26.00 20.24
N GLU A 59 15.52 -25.22 20.20
CA GLU A 59 14.15 -25.74 20.01
C GLU A 59 13.68 -25.71 18.54
N GLU A 60 14.26 -24.85 17.70
CA GLU A 60 13.78 -24.60 16.33
C GLU A 60 14.30 -25.60 15.27
N ARG A 61 15.31 -26.43 15.57
CA ARG A 61 15.77 -27.47 14.62
C ARG A 61 14.70 -28.51 14.31
N THR A 62 13.71 -28.69 15.19
CA THR A 62 12.62 -29.65 15.02
C THR A 62 11.30 -29.04 14.54
N VAL A 63 11.12 -27.72 14.63
CA VAL A 63 9.80 -27.08 14.37
C VAL A 63 9.82 -26.03 13.25
N LEU A 64 10.97 -25.44 12.88
CA LEU A 64 11.00 -24.38 11.87
C LEU A 64 11.28 -24.80 10.43
N ILE A 65 11.70 -26.05 10.21
CA ILE A 65 11.74 -26.62 8.86
C ILE A 65 10.31 -26.83 8.31
N SER A 66 9.28 -26.82 9.16
CA SER A 66 7.88 -26.98 8.74
C SER A 66 7.07 -25.67 8.66
N GLN A 67 7.54 -24.53 9.18
CA GLN A 67 6.70 -23.30 9.24
C GLN A 67 7.31 -22.01 8.67
N ALA A 68 8.55 -22.01 8.16
CA ALA A 68 9.15 -20.84 7.49
C ALA A 68 9.45 -21.05 5.99
N LYS A 69 8.73 -21.94 5.31
CA LYS A 69 8.48 -21.77 3.88
C LYS A 69 7.11 -21.15 3.74
N PRO A 70 6.96 -19.87 3.34
CA PRO A 70 5.67 -19.46 2.82
C PRO A 70 5.37 -20.43 1.67
N ASN A 71 4.29 -21.20 1.80
CA ASN A 71 3.91 -22.18 0.78
C ASN A 71 3.91 -21.45 -0.56
N ASP A 72 4.86 -21.80 -1.43
CA ASP A 72 5.08 -21.15 -2.73
C ASP A 72 3.77 -21.08 -3.52
N SER A 73 2.88 -22.06 -3.32
CA SER A 73 1.51 -22.08 -3.83
C SER A 73 0.64 -20.91 -3.35
N THR A 74 0.67 -20.52 -2.08
CA THR A 74 -0.14 -19.41 -1.55
C THR A 74 0.31 -18.05 -2.10
N LEU A 75 1.63 -17.86 -2.23
CA LEU A 75 2.20 -16.67 -2.87
C LEU A 75 1.84 -16.62 -4.37
N ARG A 76 1.98 -17.75 -5.08
CA ARG A 76 1.58 -17.86 -6.49
C ARG A 76 0.10 -17.59 -6.71
N HIS A 77 -0.79 -18.16 -5.89
CA HIS A 77 -2.22 -17.89 -5.97
C HIS A 77 -2.55 -16.42 -5.69
N ARG A 78 -1.86 -15.78 -4.75
CA ARG A 78 -2.04 -14.36 -4.48
C ARG A 78 -1.54 -13.49 -5.63
N MET A 79 -0.39 -13.82 -6.23
CA MET A 79 0.13 -13.14 -7.42
C MET A 79 -0.84 -13.27 -8.59
N GLN A 80 -1.28 -14.48 -8.91
CA GLN A 80 -2.24 -14.72 -9.99
C GLN A 80 -3.53 -13.93 -9.80
N ARG A 81 -4.07 -13.90 -8.58
CA ARG A 81 -5.27 -13.11 -8.27
C ARG A 81 -5.06 -11.61 -8.46
N LEU A 82 -3.87 -11.10 -8.11
CA LEU A 82 -3.53 -9.69 -8.31
C LEU A 82 -3.35 -9.37 -9.80
N GLU A 83 -2.75 -10.26 -10.58
CA GLU A 83 -2.62 -10.13 -12.04
C GLU A 83 -3.99 -10.09 -12.73
N GLU A 84 -4.90 -10.99 -12.36
CA GLU A 84 -6.28 -11.01 -12.86
C GLU A 84 -7.04 -9.72 -12.50
N GLN A 85 -6.85 -9.21 -11.27
CA GLN A 85 -7.44 -7.94 -10.85
C GLN A 85 -6.89 -6.75 -11.63
N LEU A 86 -5.59 -6.71 -11.88
CA LEU A 86 -4.95 -5.67 -12.70
C LEU A 86 -5.49 -5.69 -14.13
N GLU A 87 -5.57 -6.88 -14.74
CA GLU A 87 -6.08 -7.00 -16.11
C GLU A 87 -7.53 -6.51 -16.21
N LYS A 88 -8.38 -6.84 -15.22
CA LYS A 88 -9.75 -6.36 -15.15
C LYS A 88 -9.81 -4.83 -15.05
N ILE A 89 -9.02 -4.24 -14.16
CA ILE A 89 -8.95 -2.79 -13.97
C ILE A 89 -8.48 -2.09 -15.25
N MET A 90 -7.48 -2.66 -15.95
CA MET A 90 -7.00 -2.12 -17.22
C MET A 90 -8.09 -2.11 -18.29
N LYS A 91 -8.84 -3.21 -18.44
CA LYS A 91 -9.97 -3.29 -19.39
C LYS A 91 -11.06 -2.27 -19.06
N GLU A 92 -11.41 -2.12 -17.78
CA GLU A 92 -12.39 -1.12 -17.33
C GLU A 92 -11.90 0.31 -17.60
N ASN A 93 -10.62 0.59 -17.40
CA ASN A 93 -10.01 1.90 -17.69
C ASN A 93 -10.06 2.24 -19.18
N GLU A 94 -9.74 1.29 -20.06
CA GLU A 94 -9.87 1.47 -21.51
C GLU A 94 -11.31 1.69 -21.97
N LYS A 95 -12.27 1.00 -21.33
CA LYS A 95 -13.69 1.22 -21.57
C LYS A 95 -14.10 2.63 -21.17
N LEU A 96 -13.77 3.06 -19.95
CA LEU A 96 -14.06 4.40 -19.46
C LEU A 96 -13.46 5.49 -20.34
N LYS A 97 -12.22 5.31 -20.83
CA LYS A 97 -11.60 6.24 -21.78
C LYS A 97 -12.33 6.32 -23.12
N ARG A 98 -12.93 5.22 -23.59
CA ARG A 98 -13.78 5.24 -24.80
C ARG A 98 -15.10 5.95 -24.52
N ASP A 99 -15.74 5.63 -23.40
CA ASP A 99 -17.01 6.24 -23.00
C ASP A 99 -16.84 7.75 -22.79
N MET A 100 -15.77 8.21 -22.14
CA MET A 100 -15.48 9.65 -21.99
C MET A 100 -15.33 10.37 -23.33
N ARG A 101 -14.58 9.79 -24.28
CA ARG A 101 -14.43 10.39 -25.62
C ARG A 101 -15.75 10.47 -26.37
N PHE A 102 -16.61 9.47 -26.21
CA PHE A 102 -17.95 9.49 -26.77
C PHE A 102 -18.82 10.59 -26.13
N PHE A 103 -18.81 10.70 -24.80
CA PHE A 103 -19.56 11.77 -24.13
C PHE A 103 -19.03 13.16 -24.51
N GLU A 104 -17.72 13.32 -24.67
CA GLU A 104 -17.11 14.56 -25.13
C GLU A 104 -17.58 14.93 -26.55
N SER A 105 -17.62 13.99 -27.49
CA SER A 105 -18.12 14.25 -28.84
C SER A 105 -19.61 14.62 -28.84
N VAL A 106 -20.43 13.90 -28.08
CA VAL A 106 -21.87 14.20 -27.96
C VAL A 106 -22.07 15.59 -27.35
N LEU A 107 -21.31 15.92 -26.30
CA LEU A 107 -21.41 17.23 -25.66
C LEU A 107 -21.06 18.37 -26.62
N LEU A 108 -20.04 18.18 -27.47
CA LEU A 108 -19.65 19.16 -28.49
C LEU A 108 -20.75 19.33 -29.56
N GLU A 109 -21.37 18.25 -30.00
CA GLU A 109 -22.49 18.30 -30.96
C GLU A 109 -23.69 19.06 -30.38
N GLU A 110 -24.10 18.74 -29.16
CA GLU A 110 -25.20 19.44 -28.47
C GLU A 110 -24.87 20.92 -28.23
N TYR A 111 -23.62 21.24 -27.86
CA TYR A 111 -23.18 22.62 -27.69
C TYR A 111 -23.23 23.42 -29.01
N GLN A 112 -22.82 22.81 -30.13
CA GLN A 112 -22.93 23.42 -31.45
C GLN A 112 -24.39 23.64 -31.86
N LEU A 113 -25.27 22.70 -31.55
CA LEU A 113 -26.71 22.81 -31.81
C LEU A 113 -27.33 23.98 -31.03
N LEU A 114 -26.97 24.12 -29.75
CA LEU A 114 -27.35 25.25 -28.89
C LEU A 114 -26.86 26.58 -29.48
N LEU A 115 -25.59 26.67 -29.88
CA LEU A 115 -25.06 27.87 -30.53
C LEU A 115 -25.84 28.24 -31.79
N HIS A 116 -26.19 27.25 -32.61
CA HIS A 116 -26.96 27.48 -33.83
C HIS A 116 -28.38 28.00 -33.55
N LEU A 117 -29.04 27.46 -32.53
CA LEU A 117 -30.36 27.92 -32.10
C LEU A 117 -30.32 29.35 -31.55
N VAL A 118 -29.36 29.64 -30.66
CA VAL A 118 -29.17 30.98 -30.09
C VAL A 118 -28.85 32.01 -31.19
N ASN A 119 -27.99 31.67 -32.14
CA ASN A 119 -27.65 32.56 -33.25
C ASN A 119 -28.80 32.76 -34.23
N LYS A 120 -29.67 31.76 -34.44
CA LYS A 120 -30.88 31.90 -35.27
C LYS A 120 -31.89 32.87 -34.67
N ASP A 121 -32.01 32.93 -33.35
CA ASP A 121 -32.91 33.87 -32.68
C ASP A 121 -32.37 35.32 -32.73
N GLN A 122 -31.06 35.51 -32.78
CA GLN A 122 -30.46 36.85 -32.98
C GLN A 122 -30.71 37.42 -34.39
N GLY A 123 -30.83 36.57 -35.41
CA GLY A 123 -31.09 37.01 -36.80
C GLY A 123 -32.48 37.63 -37.04
N LYS A 124 -33.44 37.41 -36.13
CA LYS A 124 -34.78 38.02 -36.20
C LYS A 124 -34.91 39.33 -35.41
N LEU A 125 -33.93 39.70 -34.62
CA LEU A 125 -33.84 41.00 -33.93
C LEU A 125 -33.18 42.05 -34.82
N ARG A 126 -33.68 42.22 -36.05
CA ARG A 126 -33.50 43.51 -36.75
C ARG A 126 -34.37 44.52 -36.01
N ILE A 127 -33.74 45.26 -35.10
CA ILE A 127 -34.29 46.51 -34.59
C ILE A 127 -34.67 47.32 -35.82
N HIS A 128 -35.97 47.38 -36.11
CA HIS A 128 -36.52 48.37 -37.01
C HIS A 128 -36.17 49.71 -36.37
N ARG A 129 -35.10 50.34 -36.85
CA ARG A 129 -34.92 51.78 -36.66
C ARG A 129 -36.00 52.41 -37.53
N ALA A 130 -37.16 52.64 -36.93
CA ALA A 130 -38.09 53.64 -37.39
C ALA A 130 -37.48 55.00 -37.02
N ASP A 131 -37.35 55.83 -38.05
CA ASP A 131 -37.09 57.27 -38.09
C ASP A 131 -35.73 57.80 -37.56
#